data_AF-C0KIE5-F1
#
_entry.id   AF-C0KIE5-F1
#
_cell.length_a   1.000
_cell.length_b   1.000
_cell.length_c   1.000
_cell.angle_alpha   90.00
_cell.angle_beta   90.00
_cell.angle_gamma   90.00
#
_symmetry.space_group_name_H-M   'P 1'
#
loop_
_entity.id
_entity.type
_entity.pdbx_description
1 polymer ?
#
loop_
_entity_poly.entity_id
_entity_poly.type
_entity_poly.pdbx_seq_one_letter_code
_entity_poly.pdbx_strand_id
1 'polypeptide(L)'
;LAQFKDWLTQEDLYVFTLNGFPYGGFHQQVVKDQVYAPDWSTQERLNYTLSLTRILATLLPEGLNGGISTLPLSYKPWWEKDQATGETVMKNSCFNLASV
;
A
#
# COMPACT_ATOMS: atom_id res chain seq x y z
N LEU A 1 8.50 -12.43 11.33
CA LEU A 1 8.13 -12.99 10.01
C LEU A 1 8.48 -14.48 9.89
N ALA A 2 9.71 -14.91 10.19
CA ALA A 2 10.10 -16.33 10.10
C ALA A 2 9.13 -17.28 10.82
N GLN A 3 8.85 -17.04 12.11
CA GLN A 3 7.88 -17.84 12.88
C GLN A 3 6.48 -17.90 12.22
N PHE A 4 6.01 -16.81 11.61
CA PHE A 4 4.72 -16.78 10.92
C PHE A 4 4.76 -17.58 9.61
N LYS A 5 5.88 -17.51 8.86
CA LYS A 5 6.09 -18.33 7.67
C LYS A 5 6.14 -19.83 8.00
N ASP A 6 6.82 -20.19 9.07
CA ASP A 6 6.91 -21.58 9.54
C ASP A 6 5.52 -22.09 9.96
N TRP A 7 4.75 -21.27 10.68
CA TRP A 7 3.37 -21.60 11.04
C TRP A 7 2.48 -21.77 9.81
N LEU A 8 2.53 -20.86 8.83
CA LEU A 8 1.79 -21.00 7.57
C LEU A 8 2.11 -22.33 6.88
N THR A 9 3.39 -22.71 6.84
CA THR A 9 3.83 -23.98 6.25
C THR A 9 3.27 -25.19 7.01
N GLN A 10 3.23 -25.14 8.34
CA GLN A 10 2.69 -26.21 9.19
C GLN A 10 1.18 -26.41 9.00
N GLU A 11 0.45 -25.34 8.72
CA GLU A 11 -1.00 -25.35 8.51
C GLU A 11 -1.39 -25.54 7.04
N ASP A 12 -0.43 -25.79 6.14
CA ASP A 12 -0.66 -25.89 4.68
C ASP A 12 -1.31 -24.62 4.08
N LEU A 13 -0.85 -23.45 4.54
CA LEU A 13 -1.31 -22.13 4.12
C LEU A 13 -0.21 -21.34 3.41
N TYR A 14 -0.59 -20.40 2.56
CA TYR A 14 0.33 -19.50 1.89
C TYR A 14 -0.24 -18.09 1.71
N VAL A 15 0.65 -17.11 1.60
CA VAL A 15 0.27 -15.71 1.35
C VAL A 15 0.51 -15.35 -0.10
N PHE A 16 -0.62 -15.21 -0.79
CA PHE A 16 -0.86 -14.64 -2.10
C PHE A 16 -0.59 -13.18 -2.42
N THR A 17 -1.10 -12.39 -1.50
CA THR A 17 -1.52 -11.04 -1.75
C THR A 17 -1.67 -10.32 -0.43
N LEU A 18 -1.42 -9.03 -0.42
CA LEU A 18 -1.66 -8.16 0.73
C LEU A 18 -2.63 -7.05 0.34
N ASN A 19 -3.58 -6.76 1.24
CA ASN A 19 -4.36 -5.55 1.11
C ASN A 19 -3.61 -4.38 1.76
N GLY A 20 -2.93 -3.58 0.95
CA GLY A 20 -2.23 -2.36 1.35
C GLY A 20 -3.01 -1.07 1.11
N PHE A 21 -4.33 -1.15 0.85
CA PHE A 21 -5.18 0.04 0.71
C PHE A 21 -5.18 0.89 2.00
N PRO A 22 -5.64 0.37 3.16
CA PRO A 22 -5.57 1.13 4.39
C PRO A 22 -4.10 1.30 4.81
N TYR A 23 -3.73 2.52 5.18
CA TYR A 23 -2.45 2.74 5.81
C TYR A 23 -2.51 2.31 7.28
N GLY A 24 -1.66 1.36 7.67
CA GLY A 24 -1.59 0.90 9.06
C GLY A 24 -2.81 0.08 9.52
N GLY A 25 -3.18 0.20 10.79
CA GLY A 25 -4.14 -0.68 11.44
C GLY A 25 -5.61 -0.37 11.12
N PHE A 26 -6.37 -1.40 10.73
CA PHE A 26 -7.79 -1.29 10.39
C PHE A 26 -8.72 -0.95 11.57
N HIS A 27 -8.25 -1.09 12.82
CA HIS A 27 -9.03 -0.82 14.04
C HIS A 27 -8.96 0.64 14.51
N GLN A 28 -8.22 1.50 13.82
CA GLN A 28 -8.41 2.94 14.05
C GLN A 28 -9.77 3.33 13.48
N GLN A 29 -10.52 4.16 14.20
CA GLN A 29 -11.82 4.63 13.75
C GLN A 29 -11.60 5.63 12.60
N VAL A 30 -11.34 5.12 11.40
CA VAL A 30 -10.99 5.93 10.23
C VAL A 30 -12.24 6.65 9.75
N VAL A 31 -12.20 7.99 9.78
CA VAL A 31 -13.22 8.84 9.15
C VAL A 31 -13.22 8.52 7.64
N LYS A 32 -14.40 8.41 7.02
CA LYS A 32 -14.60 7.75 5.70
C LYS A 32 -13.59 8.12 4.59
N ASP A 33 -13.11 9.35 4.53
CA ASP A 33 -12.14 9.83 3.54
C ASP A 33 -10.68 9.70 3.98
N GLN A 34 -10.38 9.67 5.28
CA GLN A 34 -9.02 9.53 5.80
C GLN A 34 -8.40 8.16 5.51
N VAL A 35 -9.18 7.18 5.06
CA VAL A 35 -8.66 5.86 4.64
C VAL A 35 -7.70 5.95 3.43
N TYR A 36 -7.81 7.03 2.65
CA TYR A 36 -6.90 7.31 1.55
C TYR A 36 -5.60 7.98 2.00
N ALA A 37 -5.49 8.44 3.25
CA ALA A 37 -4.30 9.12 3.76
C ALA A 37 -3.35 8.15 4.46
N PRO A 38 -2.03 8.38 4.40
CA PRO A 38 -1.34 9.16 3.37
C PRO A 38 -1.54 8.57 1.96
N ASP A 39 -1.55 9.40 0.93
CA ASP A 39 -1.67 8.99 -0.47
C ASP A 39 -0.31 8.94 -1.19
N TRP A 40 -0.27 8.64 -2.48
CA TRP A 40 0.98 8.48 -3.23
C TRP A 40 1.78 9.77 -3.37
N SER A 41 1.21 10.94 -3.10
CA SER A 41 1.94 12.20 -3.13
C SER A 41 2.97 12.31 -2.00
N THR A 42 2.95 11.41 -1.01
CA THR A 42 3.83 11.43 0.15
C THR A 42 4.81 10.24 0.18
N GLN A 43 5.96 10.46 0.81
CA GLN A 43 7.00 9.43 0.97
C GLN A 43 6.56 8.29 1.90
N GLU A 44 5.68 8.59 2.88
CA GLU A 44 5.13 7.61 3.82
C GLU A 44 4.39 6.50 3.08
N ARG A 45 3.57 6.83 2.06
CA ARG A 45 2.86 5.82 1.26
C ARG A 45 3.82 4.95 0.45
N LEU A 46 4.85 5.54 -0.15
CA LEU A 46 5.89 4.79 -0.88
C LEU A 46 6.60 3.81 0.06
N ASN A 47 7.09 4.29 1.21
CA ASN A 47 7.80 3.49 2.20
C ASN A 47 6.94 2.36 2.77
N TYR A 48 5.65 2.64 3.01
CA TYR A 48 4.69 1.64 3.46
C TYR A 48 4.48 0.55 2.41
N THR A 49 4.23 0.94 1.15
CA THR A 49 4.03 -0.03 0.06
C THR A 49 5.28 -0.89 -0.15
N LEU A 50 6.48 -0.29 -0.13
CA LEU A 50 7.74 -1.04 -0.20
C LEU A 50 7.94 -2.03 0.95
N SER A 51 7.51 -1.66 2.15
CA SER A 51 7.54 -2.55 3.31
C SER A 51 6.61 -3.75 3.11
N LEU A 52 5.40 -3.53 2.57
CA LEU A 52 4.51 -4.62 2.17
C LEU A 52 5.14 -5.52 1.11
N THR A 53 5.84 -4.97 0.11
CA THR A 53 6.52 -5.77 -0.92
C THR A 53 7.60 -6.67 -0.30
N ARG A 54 8.38 -6.17 0.65
CA ARG A 54 9.37 -6.98 1.39
C ARG A 54 8.73 -8.07 2.23
N ILE A 55 7.61 -7.77 2.89
CA ILE A 55 6.83 -8.76 3.66
C ILE A 55 6.32 -9.85 2.71
N LEU A 56 5.65 -9.47 1.62
CA LEU A 56 5.10 -10.41 0.65
C LEU A 56 6.20 -11.28 0.04
N ALA A 57 7.31 -10.70 -0.42
CA ALA A 57 8.44 -11.45 -0.96
C ALA A 57 9.03 -12.48 0.03
N THR A 58 8.96 -12.19 1.33
CA THR A 58 9.41 -13.14 2.37
C THR A 58 8.46 -14.32 2.53
N LEU A 59 7.15 -14.06 2.41
CA LEU A 59 6.07 -15.03 2.66
C LEU A 59 5.62 -15.80 1.40
N LEU A 60 5.86 -15.24 0.21
CA LEU A 60 5.44 -15.80 -1.06
C LEU A 60 6.21 -17.10 -1.35
N PRO A 61 5.53 -18.19 -1.74
CA PRO A 61 6.21 -19.41 -2.16
C PRO A 61 7.02 -19.19 -3.45
N GLU A 62 8.08 -19.98 -3.63
CA GLU A 62 8.92 -19.91 -4.81
C GLU A 62 8.13 -20.21 -6.09
N GLY A 63 8.35 -19.43 -7.15
CA GLY A 63 7.69 -19.61 -8.44
C GLY A 63 6.25 -19.07 -8.53
N LEU A 64 5.69 -18.52 -7.44
CA LEU A 64 4.38 -17.86 -7.48
C LEU A 64 4.54 -16.35 -7.70
N ASN A 65 3.53 -15.75 -8.34
CA ASN A 65 3.38 -14.30 -8.41
C ASN A 65 2.55 -13.80 -7.23
N GLY A 66 3.00 -12.72 -6.61
CA GLY A 66 2.31 -12.04 -5.52
C GLY A 66 1.77 -10.68 -5.93
N GLY A 67 0.68 -10.25 -5.29
CA GLY A 67 0.07 -8.94 -5.54
C GLY A 67 -0.07 -8.09 -4.28
N ILE A 68 -0.05 -6.77 -4.43
CA ILE A 68 -0.44 -5.85 -3.37
C ILE A 68 -1.52 -4.93 -3.92
N SER A 69 -2.70 -4.95 -3.33
CA SER A 69 -3.68 -3.90 -3.62
C SER A 69 -3.30 -2.64 -2.85
N THR A 70 -3.29 -1.50 -3.53
CA THR A 70 -3.03 -0.19 -2.95
C THR A 70 -4.10 0.78 -3.42
N LEU A 71 -4.17 1.97 -2.83
CA LEU A 71 -5.10 3.00 -3.28
C LEU A 71 -4.68 3.58 -4.65
N PRO A 72 -5.59 4.29 -5.35
CA PRO A 72 -5.22 5.16 -6.47
C PRO A 72 -4.19 6.23 -6.04
N LEU A 73 -3.69 7.03 -6.97
CA LEU A 73 -2.71 8.08 -6.64
C LEU A 73 -3.13 8.96 -5.44
N SER A 74 -4.40 9.35 -5.38
CA SER A 74 -4.99 10.18 -4.32
C SER A 74 -6.51 10.04 -4.28
N TYR A 75 -7.17 10.78 -3.38
CA TYR A 75 -8.60 10.89 -3.27
C TYR A 75 -9.12 12.19 -3.93
N LYS A 76 -9.79 12.04 -5.08
CA LYS A 76 -10.23 13.15 -5.94
C LYS A 76 -10.95 14.29 -5.20
N PRO A 77 -11.90 14.04 -4.27
CA PRO A 77 -12.60 15.12 -3.58
C PRO A 77 -11.72 16.07 -2.75
N TRP A 78 -10.48 15.69 -2.40
CA TRP A 78 -9.56 16.58 -1.70
C TRP A 78 -9.03 17.74 -2.56
N TRP A 79 -9.03 17.59 -3.89
CA TRP A 79 -8.45 18.56 -4.82
C TRP A 79 -9.35 18.84 -6.03
N GLU A 80 -10.58 18.32 -6.07
CA GLU A 80 -11.47 18.49 -7.23
C GLU A 80 -11.76 19.96 -7.57
N LYS A 81 -11.72 20.85 -6.58
CA LYS A 81 -12.00 22.29 -6.72
C LYS A 81 -10.74 23.14 -6.89
N ASP A 82 -9.56 22.54 -6.79
CA ASP A 82 -8.28 23.21 -6.90
C ASP A 82 -7.35 22.43 -7.85
N GLN A 83 -7.37 22.85 -9.11
CA GLN A 83 -6.59 22.21 -10.17
C GLN A 83 -5.09 22.26 -9.90
N ALA A 84 -4.56 23.33 -9.30
CA ALA A 84 -3.14 23.46 -9.02
C ALA A 84 -2.68 22.45 -7.95
N THR A 85 -3.52 22.24 -6.93
CA THR A 85 -3.30 21.17 -5.95
C THR A 85 -3.38 19.80 -6.62
N GLY A 86 -4.37 19.57 -7.49
CA GLY A 86 -4.48 18.32 -8.25
C GLY A 86 -3.25 18.02 -9.10
N GLU A 87 -2.72 19.00 -9.83
CA GLU A 87 -1.48 18.87 -10.62
C GLU A 87 -0.27 18.52 -9.75
N THR A 88 -0.16 19.15 -8.58
CA THR A 88 0.90 18.88 -7.61
C THR A 88 0.81 17.45 -7.08
N VAL A 89 -0.38 17.01 -6.68
CA VAL A 89 -0.64 15.64 -6.20
C VAL A 89 -0.27 14.60 -7.27
N MET A 90 -0.72 14.81 -8.51
CA MET A 90 -0.42 13.88 -9.61
C MET A 90 1.08 13.82 -9.90
N LYS A 91 1.74 14.99 -9.98
CA LYS A 91 3.19 15.06 -10.21
C LYS A 91 3.98 14.33 -9.13
N ASN A 92 3.69 14.61 -7.86
CA ASN A 92 4.41 14.01 -6.73
C ASN A 92 4.14 12.50 -6.66
N SER A 93 2.90 12.07 -6.90
CA SER A 93 2.55 10.65 -6.94
C SER A 93 3.32 9.88 -8.01
N CYS A 94 3.37 10.43 -9.23
CA CYS A 94 4.15 9.85 -10.33
C CYS A 94 5.64 9.84 -10.01
N PHE A 95 6.17 10.91 -9.42
CA PHE A 95 7.59 10.96 -9.03
C PHE A 95 7.94 9.87 -8.01
N ASN A 96 7.15 9.72 -6.96
CA ASN A 96 7.36 8.68 -5.95
C ASN A 96 7.28 7.27 -6.57
N LEU A 97 6.29 7.02 -7.43
CA LEU A 97 6.16 5.73 -8.14
C LEU A 97 7.29 5.45 -9.12
N ALA A 98 7.89 6.47 -9.74
CA ALA A 98 9.00 6.31 -10.68
C ALA A 98 10.37 6.23 -10.00
N SER A 99 10.46 6.53 -8.69
CA SER A 99 11.71 6.57 -7.93
C SER A 99 12.14 5.21 -7.36
N VAL A 100 11.41 4.14 -7.66
CA VAL A 100 11.63 2.78 -7.15
C VAL A 100 12.19 1.83 -8.19
#